data_AF-A0A9E9B264-F1
#
_entry.id   AF-A0A9E9B264-F1
#
_cell.length_a   1.000
_cell.length_b   1.000
_cell.length_c   1.000
_cell.angle_alpha   90.00
_cell.angle_beta   90.00
_cell.angle_gamma   90.00
#
_symmetry.space_group_name_H-M   'P 1'
#
loop_
_entity.id
_entity.type
_entity.pdbx_description
1 polymer ?
#
loop_
_entity_poly.entity_id
_entity_poly.type
_entity_poly.pdbx_seq_one_letter_code
_entity_poly.pdbx_strand_id
1 'polypeptide(L)'
;MYLTEEVYSDSSKRNKIKTYRQIWLFKRESNNTAWLYIESSENLLLSYDPDGTSTERYKINTQGDVLYNNVTINNTKTVFFNSM
;
A
#
# COMPACT_ATOMS: atom_id res chain seq x y z
N MET A 1 5.89 -2.18 -13.81
CA MET A 1 5.01 -3.34 -13.66
C MET A 1 3.91 -2.96 -12.69
N TYR A 2 2.65 -3.27 -12.99
CA TYR A 2 1.53 -3.04 -12.07
C TYR A 2 0.95 -4.38 -11.64
N LEU A 3 0.37 -4.41 -10.44
CA LEU A 3 -0.31 -5.56 -9.84
C LEU A 3 -1.78 -5.19 -9.64
N THR A 4 -2.67 -6.18 -9.68
CA THR A 4 -4.08 -6.00 -9.33
C THR A 4 -4.31 -6.62 -7.96
N GLU A 5 -4.75 -5.81 -7.02
CA GLU A 5 -5.22 -6.28 -5.73
C GLU A 5 -6.73 -6.49 -5.79
N GLU A 6 -7.19 -7.66 -5.39
CA GLU A 6 -8.61 -7.99 -5.28
C GLU A 6 -8.92 -8.34 -3.83
N VAL A 7 -9.78 -7.54 -3.20
CA VAL A 7 -10.19 -7.73 -1.81
C VAL A 7 -11.57 -8.37 -1.79
N TYR A 8 -11.67 -9.46 -1.03
CA TYR A 8 -12.90 -10.23 -0.85
C TYR A 8 -13.39 -10.09 0.59
N SER A 9 -14.69 -10.23 0.83
CA SER A 9 -15.28 -10.15 2.17
C SER A 9 -14.73 -11.21 3.13
N ASP A 10 -14.26 -12.33 2.59
CA ASP A 10 -13.79 -13.48 3.32
C ASP A 10 -12.91 -14.38 2.43
N SER A 11 -12.38 -15.44 3.03
CA SER A 11 -11.49 -16.40 2.37
C SER A 11 -12.16 -17.27 1.31
N SER A 12 -13.49 -17.33 1.23
CA SER A 12 -14.20 -18.08 0.19
C SER A 12 -14.06 -17.43 -1.20
N LYS A 13 -13.68 -16.14 -1.24
CA LYS A 13 -13.50 -15.33 -2.45
C LYS A 13 -14.74 -15.28 -3.37
N ARG A 14 -15.94 -15.47 -2.80
CA ARG A 14 -17.19 -15.41 -3.56
C ARG A 14 -17.71 -14.00 -3.77
N ASN A 15 -17.39 -13.09 -2.86
CA ASN A 15 -17.88 -11.72 -2.90
C ASN A 15 -16.69 -10.75 -2.90
N LYS A 16 -16.39 -10.19 -4.07
CA LYS A 16 -15.34 -9.19 -4.25
C LYS A 16 -15.88 -7.83 -3.84
N ILE A 17 -15.21 -7.19 -2.88
CA ILE A 17 -15.66 -5.93 -2.29
C ILE A 17 -14.82 -4.72 -2.72
N LYS A 18 -13.56 -4.93 -3.12
CA LYS A 18 -12.68 -3.87 -3.62
C LYS A 18 -11.73 -4.40 -4.71
N THR A 19 -11.34 -3.55 -5.64
CA THR A 19 -10.28 -3.83 -6.62
C THR A 19 -9.39 -2.62 -6.75
N TYR A 20 -8.07 -2.80 -6.67
CA TYR A 20 -7.10 -1.73 -6.82
C TYR A 20 -6.05 -2.09 -7.86
N ARG A 21 -5.51 -1.07 -8.53
CA ARG A 21 -4.25 -1.19 -9.26
C ARG A 21 -3.13 -0.67 -8.37
N GLN A 22 -2.13 -1.51 -8.14
CA GLN A 22 -0.97 -1.16 -7.33
C GLN A 22 0.30 -1.08 -8.17
N ILE A 23 1.18 -0.15 -7.79
CA ILE A 23 2.55 -0.07 -8.27
C ILE A 23 3.48 -0.18 -7.06
N TRP A 24 4.43 -1.11 -7.15
CA TRP A 24 5.38 -1.38 -6.08
C TRP A 24 6.76 -0.91 -6.54
N LEU A 25 7.38 -0.03 -5.76
CA LEU A 25 8.69 0.53 -6.05
C LEU A 25 9.64 0.21 -4.90
N PHE A 26 10.78 -0.37 -5.24
CA PHE A 26 11.83 -0.68 -4.29
C PHE A 26 13.05 0.19 -4.56
N LYS A 27 13.47 0.98 -3.56
CA LYS A 27 14.60 1.90 -3.68
C LYS A 27 15.56 1.69 -2.52
N ARG A 28 16.78 1.26 -2.84
CA ARG A 28 17.86 1.20 -1.84
C ARG A 28 18.15 2.60 -1.31
N GLU A 29 18.22 2.74 0.01
CA GLU A 29 18.59 3.98 0.69
C GLU A 29 20.06 3.91 1.13
N SER A 30 20.46 2.79 1.75
CA SER A 30 21.84 2.52 2.18
C SER A 30 22.19 1.04 1.97
N ASN A 31 23.37 0.61 2.40
CA ASN A 31 23.75 -0.81 2.34
C ASN A 31 22.83 -1.70 3.20
N ASN A 32 22.24 -1.13 4.26
CA ASN A 32 21.45 -1.89 5.23
C ASN A 32 19.97 -1.51 5.24
N THR A 33 19.55 -0.56 4.40
CA THR A 33 18.17 -0.07 4.38
C THR A 33 17.65 0.18 2.98
N ALA A 34 16.36 -0.02 2.79
CA ALA A 34 15.64 0.33 1.57
C ALA A 34 14.25 0.89 1.89
N TRP A 35 13.69 1.59 0.93
CA TRP A 35 12.30 2.02 0.93
C TRP A 35 11.49 1.15 -0.03
N LEU A 36 10.41 0.57 0.48
CA LEU A 36 9.33 -0.01 -0.29
C LEU A 36 8.18 1.00 -0.35
N TYR A 37 7.79 1.38 -1.56
CA TYR A 37 6.62 2.20 -1.81
C TYR A 37 5.55 1.36 -2.48
N ILE A 38 4.31 1.47 -2.00
CA ILE A 38 3.13 0.88 -2.63
C ILE A 38 2.18 2.03 -2.94
N GLU A 39 1.95 2.27 -4.22
CA GLU A 39 1.00 3.27 -4.71
C GLU A 39 -0.25 2.54 -5.19
N SER A 40 -1.39 2.80 -4.56
CA SER A 40 -2.67 2.18 -4.87
C SER A 40 -3.59 3.19 -5.53
N SER A 41 -4.26 2.77 -6.61
CA SER A 41 -5.35 3.55 -7.22
C SER A 41 -6.54 3.69 -6.27
N GLU A 42 -7.52 4.48 -6.71
CA GLU A 42 -8.89 4.41 -6.19
C GLU A 42 -9.48 3.00 -6.41
N ASN A 43 -10.52 2.65 -5.66
CA ASN A 43 -11.25 1.39 -5.81
C ASN A 43 -11.98 1.33 -7.16
N LEU A 44 -11.49 0.45 -8.03
CA LEU A 44 -11.98 0.26 -9.39
C LEU A 44 -13.37 -0.39 -9.48
N LEU A 45 -13.94 -0.87 -8.37
CA LEU A 45 -15.31 -1.38 -8.33
C LEU A 45 -16.37 -0.30 -8.12
N LEU A 46 -15.97 0.89 -7.66
CA LEU A 46 -16.89 1.99 -7.38
C LEU A 46 -16.85 3.01 -8.51
N SER A 47 -18.00 3.65 -8.79
CA SER A 47 -18.05 4.81 -9.69
C SER A 47 -17.45 6.06 -9.05
N TYR A 48 -17.38 6.09 -7.72
CA TYR A 48 -16.75 7.14 -6.91
C TYR A 48 -16.22 6.51 -5.62
N ASP A 49 -14.92 6.70 -5.36
CA ASP A 49 -14.27 6.25 -4.13
C ASP A 49 -13.93 7.47 -3.25
N PRO A 50 -14.61 7.66 -2.09
CA PRO A 50 -14.31 8.78 -1.20
C PRO A 50 -12.91 8.68 -0.57
N ASP A 51 -12.34 7.48 -0.47
CA ASP A 51 -11.00 7.27 0.09
C ASP A 51 -9.90 7.60 -0.93
N GLY A 52 -10.23 7.68 -2.22
CA GLY A 52 -9.30 8.05 -3.29
C GLY A 52 -8.11 7.10 -3.41
N THR A 53 -6.94 7.64 -3.78
CA THR A 53 -5.69 6.87 -3.89
C THR A 53 -4.97 6.76 -2.55
N SER A 54 -4.07 5.78 -2.43
CA SER A 54 -3.17 5.69 -1.28
C SER A 54 -1.70 5.56 -1.69
N THR A 55 -0.81 6.00 -0.81
CA THR A 55 0.63 5.77 -0.92
C THR A 55 1.14 5.28 0.42
N GLU A 56 1.70 4.09 0.42
CA GLU A 56 2.32 3.46 1.58
C GLU A 56 3.83 3.46 1.39
N ARG A 57 4.55 3.79 2.45
CA ARG A 57 6.01 3.89 2.45
C ARG A 57 6.55 3.14 3.64
N TYR A 58 7.40 2.17 3.39
CA TYR A 58 8.04 1.34 4.41
C TYR A 58 9.54 1.43 4.27
N LYS A 59 10.23 1.85 5.32
CA LYS A 59 11.67 1.69 5.44
C LYS A 59 11.93 0.32 6.03
N ILE A 60 12.72 -0.50 5.35
CA ILE A 60 13.04 -1.86 5.79
C ILE A 60 14.55 -2.06 5.92
N ASN A 61 14.96 -2.98 6.81
CA ASN A 61 16.34 -3.46 6.88
C ASN A 61 16.58 -4.68 5.95
N THR A 62 17.77 -5.27 6.00
CA THR A 62 18.13 -6.44 5.16
C THR A 62 17.47 -7.74 5.61
N GLN A 63 16.93 -7.81 6.82
CA GLN A 63 16.13 -8.93 7.33
C GLN A 63 14.66 -8.81 6.91
N GLY A 64 14.24 -7.65 6.39
CA GLY A 64 12.85 -7.36 6.03
C GLY A 64 12.05 -6.71 7.15
N ASP A 65 12.67 -6.37 8.28
CA ASP A 65 11.99 -5.68 9.39
C ASP A 65 11.63 -4.26 8.96
N VAL A 66 10.40 -3.85 9.28
CA VAL A 66 9.94 -2.47 9.06
C VAL A 66 10.49 -1.58 10.16
N LEU A 67 11.38 -0.66 9.79
CA LEU A 67 11.99 0.32 10.69
C LEU A 67 11.16 1.60 10.82
N TYR A 68 10.35 1.90 9.81
CA TYR A 68 9.49 3.07 9.76
C TYR A 68 8.41 2.87 8.70
N ASN A 69 7.21 3.36 8.96
CA ASN A 69 6.17 3.40 7.94
C ASN A 69 5.28 4.64 8.00
N ASN A 70 4.75 4.99 6.83
CA ASN A 70 3.82 6.08 6.64
C ASN A 70 2.82 5.68 5.56
N VAL A 71 1.53 5.91 5.82
CA VAL A 71 0.47 5.75 4.85
C VAL A 71 -0.21 7.09 4.62
N THR A 72 -0.28 7.53 3.37
CA THR A 72 -1.05 8.69 2.94
C THR A 72 -2.27 8.24 2.17
N ILE A 73 -3.46 8.73 2.54
CA ILE A 73 -4.75 8.47 1.89
C ILE A 73 -5.28 9.77 1.30
N ASN A 74 -5.75 9.70 0.07
CA ASN A 74 -6.31 10.81 -0.70
C ASN A 74 -5.42 12.06 -0.72
N ASN A 75 -4.09 11.88 -0.70
CA ASN A 75 -3.08 12.96 -0.61
C ASN A 75 -3.31 13.99 0.51
N THR A 76 -4.13 13.68 1.51
CA THR A 76 -4.61 14.66 2.51
C THR A 76 -4.48 14.12 3.92
N LYS A 77 -4.67 12.81 4.14
CA LYS A 77 -4.58 12.20 5.46
C LYS A 77 -3.34 11.32 5.54
N THR A 78 -2.41 11.68 6.41
CA THR A 78 -1.21 10.86 6.70
C THR A 78 -1.35 10.16 8.04
N VAL A 79 -1.13 8.85 8.07
CA VAL A 79 -1.12 8.01 9.26
C VAL A 79 0.29 7.43 9.44
N PHE A 80 0.85 7.63 10.63
CA PHE A 80 2.12 7.02 11.03
C PHE A 80 1.83 5.84 11.94
N PHE A 81 2.57 4.77 11.76
CA PHE A 81 2.59 3.67 12.72
C PHE A 81 4.00 3.57 13.27
N ASN A 82 4.10 3.32 14.58
CA ASN A 82 5.37 3.00 15.18
C ASN A 82 5.54 1.48 15.09
N SER A 83 6.62 1.03 14.45
CA SER A 83 7.06 -0.36 14.58
C SER A 83 7.42 -0.62 16.05
N MET A 84 6.78 -1.61 16.67
CA MET A 84 7.09 -2.08 18.02
C MET A 84 8.37 -2.91 18.04
#